data_AF-A0A957ERJ2-F1
#
_entry.id   AF-A0A957ERJ2-F1
#
_cell.length_a   1.000
_cell.length_b   1.000
_cell.length_c   1.000
_cell.angle_alpha   90.00
_cell.angle_beta   90.00
_cell.angle_gamma   90.00
#
_symmetry.space_group_name_H-M   'P 1'
#
loop_
_entity.id
_entity.type
_entity.pdbx_description
1 polymer ?
#
loop_
_entity_poly.entity_id
_entity_poly.type
_entity_poly.pdbx_seq_one_letter_code
_entity_poly.pdbx_strand_id
1 'polypeptide(L)'
;MNEFEMPEQEETAVLPTPQADPEPKMVEPATLGQRLTLFIVTAVILLLDQSSKYWIENNLRLGEVWAPFPSLEPFFRIFHVSNTGAAFGLLPSGGVIFGVLAVIVGATIIYYNHTLPNGQLGFRVVLGLLLGGAWGNMIDRFVRIGHVTDFFFFFS
;
A
#
# COMPACT_ATOMS: atom_id res chain seq x y z
N MET A 1 -15.03 84.45 32.71
CA MET A 1 -15.91 83.63 31.86
C MET A 1 -15.09 82.43 31.48
N ASN A 2 -15.32 81.29 32.10
CA ASN A 2 -14.68 80.03 31.71
C ASN A 2 -15.69 79.28 30.83
N GLU A 3 -15.31 79.02 29.59
CA GLU A 3 -16.08 78.16 28.69
C GLU A 3 -16.05 76.73 29.22
N PHE A 4 -17.23 76.14 29.34
CA PHE A 4 -17.42 74.76 29.75
C PHE A 4 -17.38 73.91 28.47
N GLU A 5 -16.25 73.27 28.18
CA GLU A 5 -16.13 72.32 27.07
C GLU A 5 -16.97 71.07 27.37
N MET A 6 -17.91 70.76 26.48
CA MET A 6 -18.72 69.54 26.53
C MET A 6 -17.85 68.35 26.08
N PRO A 7 -17.89 67.20 26.76
CA PRO A 7 -17.08 66.05 26.37
C PRO A 7 -17.56 65.47 25.03
N GLU A 8 -16.61 65.20 24.14
CA GLU A 8 -16.85 64.48 22.87
C GLU A 8 -17.45 63.10 23.16
N GLN A 9 -18.54 62.78 22.47
CA GLN A 9 -19.16 61.46 22.56
C GLN A 9 -18.28 60.46 21.78
N GLU A 10 -17.63 59.53 22.48
CA GLU A 10 -16.94 58.39 21.85
C GLU A 10 -17.94 57.57 21.04
N GLU A 11 -17.86 57.66 19.72
CA GLU A 11 -18.58 56.81 18.79
C GLU A 11 -18.07 55.37 18.98
N THR A 12 -18.89 54.56 19.65
CA THR A 12 -18.56 53.15 19.92
C THR A 12 -18.51 52.40 18.59
N ALA A 13 -17.29 52.15 18.10
CA ALA A 13 -17.05 51.37 16.91
C ALA A 13 -17.72 50.00 17.06
N VAL A 14 -18.80 49.77 16.31
CA VAL A 14 -19.49 48.47 16.25
C VAL A 14 -18.54 47.50 15.57
N LEU A 15 -17.87 46.67 16.36
CA LEU A 15 -16.99 45.63 15.83
C LEU A 15 -17.81 44.72 14.90
N PRO A 16 -17.29 44.37 13.70
CA PRO A 16 -17.96 43.44 12.82
C PRO A 16 -18.17 42.12 13.56
N THR A 17 -19.40 41.61 13.52
CA THR A 17 -19.74 40.33 14.13
C THR A 17 -18.80 39.25 13.59
N PRO A 18 -18.14 38.46 14.45
CA PRO A 18 -17.31 37.35 14.00
C PRO A 18 -18.14 36.47 13.07
N GLN A 19 -17.70 36.31 11.82
CA GLN A 19 -18.29 35.31 10.93
C GLN A 19 -18.00 33.95 11.56
N ALA A 20 -19.06 33.18 11.82
CA ALA A 20 -18.90 31.83 12.35
C ALA A 20 -18.07 31.01 11.36
N ASP A 21 -17.06 30.31 11.88
CA ASP A 21 -16.31 29.35 11.07
C ASP A 21 -17.29 28.34 10.46
N PRO A 22 -17.09 27.94 9.19
CA PRO A 22 -17.93 26.91 8.58
C PRO A 22 -17.88 25.64 9.44
N GLU A 23 -19.04 25.04 9.70
CA GLU A 23 -19.11 23.80 10.47
C GLU A 23 -18.18 22.73 9.88
N PRO A 24 -17.44 21.98 10.72
CA PRO A 24 -16.56 20.93 10.25
C PRO A 24 -17.38 19.87 9.49
N LYS A 25 -17.00 19.59 8.23
CA LYS A 25 -17.63 18.52 7.44
C LYS A 25 -17.46 17.19 8.18
N MET A 26 -18.57 16.57 8.55
CA MET A 26 -18.55 15.23 9.14
C MET A 26 -17.94 14.24 8.15
N VAL A 27 -16.88 13.54 8.58
CA VAL A 27 -16.21 12.54 7.76
C VAL A 27 -17.02 11.24 7.82
N GLU A 28 -17.66 10.87 6.73
CA GLU A 28 -18.47 9.66 6.72
C GLU A 28 -17.62 8.38 6.78
N PRO A 29 -18.03 7.39 7.59
CA PRO A 29 -17.36 6.11 7.64
C PRO A 29 -17.50 5.39 6.29
N ALA A 30 -16.48 4.62 5.92
CA ALA A 30 -16.55 3.84 4.69
C ALA A 30 -17.58 2.73 4.73
N THR A 31 -18.20 2.47 3.57
CA THR A 31 -19.18 1.40 3.38
C THR A 31 -18.54 0.01 3.48
N LEU A 32 -19.35 -1.03 3.68
CA LEU A 32 -18.86 -2.41 3.72
C LEU A 32 -18.14 -2.80 2.41
N GLY A 33 -18.74 -2.52 1.25
CA GLY A 33 -18.13 -2.85 -0.05
C GLY A 33 -16.79 -2.15 -0.28
N GLN A 34 -16.68 -0.91 0.20
CA GLN A 34 -15.42 -0.18 0.20
C GLN A 34 -14.37 -0.88 1.09
N ARG A 35 -14.71 -1.29 2.31
CA ARG A 35 -13.78 -2.01 3.19
C ARG A 35 -13.35 -3.35 2.60
N LEU A 36 -14.26 -4.05 1.93
CA LEU A 36 -14.01 -5.33 1.25
C LEU A 36 -13.05 -5.19 0.07
N THR A 37 -12.93 -4.00 -0.53
CA THR A 37 -12.03 -3.75 -1.67
C THR A 37 -10.59 -4.16 -1.34
N LEU A 38 -10.09 -3.86 -0.13
CA LEU A 38 -8.75 -4.26 0.29
C LEU A 38 -8.57 -5.78 0.23
N PHE A 39 -9.51 -6.53 0.80
CA PHE A 39 -9.43 -7.99 0.88
C PHE A 39 -9.59 -8.64 -0.49
N ILE A 40 -10.48 -8.11 -1.33
CA ILE A 40 -10.68 -8.59 -2.70
C ILE A 40 -9.39 -8.40 -3.50
N VAL A 41 -8.80 -7.20 -3.47
CA VAL A 41 -7.53 -6.92 -4.18
C VAL A 41 -6.41 -7.82 -3.64
N THR A 42 -6.30 -7.96 -2.32
CA THR A 42 -5.31 -8.85 -1.68
C THR A 42 -5.46 -10.29 -2.18
N ALA A 43 -6.69 -10.82 -2.19
CA ALA A 43 -6.96 -12.19 -2.64
C ALA A 43 -6.64 -12.40 -4.12
N VAL A 44 -7.00 -11.44 -4.98
CA VAL A 44 -6.68 -11.48 -6.41
C VAL A 44 -5.16 -11.47 -6.62
N ILE A 45 -4.43 -10.59 -5.93
CA ILE A 45 -2.97 -10.53 -6.05
C ILE A 45 -2.31 -11.81 -5.55
N LEU A 46 -2.76 -12.37 -4.42
CA LEU A 46 -2.26 -13.65 -3.92
C LEU A 46 -2.50 -14.79 -4.92
N LEU A 47 -3.69 -14.87 -5.51
CA LEU A 47 -4.00 -15.88 -6.51
C LEU A 47 -3.10 -15.73 -7.75
N LEU A 48 -2.91 -14.50 -8.23
CA LEU A 48 -2.05 -14.22 -9.39
C LEU A 48 -0.58 -14.54 -9.08
N ASP A 49 -0.07 -14.13 -7.92
CA ASP A 49 1.30 -14.37 -7.49
C ASP A 49 1.59 -15.87 -7.37
N GLN A 50 0.79 -16.60 -6.60
CA GLN A 50 1.01 -18.04 -6.39
C GLN A 50 0.82 -18.85 -7.68
N SER A 51 -0.15 -18.48 -8.53
CA SER A 51 -0.37 -19.17 -9.81
C SER A 51 0.80 -18.93 -10.78
N SER A 52 1.32 -17.70 -10.82
CA SER A 52 2.47 -17.36 -11.67
C SER A 52 3.72 -18.10 -11.22
N LYS A 53 4.00 -18.11 -9.91
CA LYS A 53 5.15 -18.85 -9.35
C LYS A 53 5.04 -20.34 -9.58
N TYR A 54 3.86 -20.93 -9.34
CA TYR A 54 3.60 -22.33 -9.64
C TYR A 54 3.83 -22.65 -11.12
N TRP A 55 3.40 -21.78 -12.04
CA TRP A 55 3.66 -21.97 -13.46
C TRP A 55 5.16 -21.95 -13.77
N ILE A 56 5.91 -20.97 -13.24
CA ILE A 56 7.37 -20.88 -13.43
C ILE A 56 8.08 -22.13 -12.90
N GLU A 57 7.77 -22.54 -11.67
CA GLU A 57 8.38 -23.69 -11.00
C GLU A 57 8.20 -25.01 -11.76
N ASN A 58 7.10 -25.16 -12.51
CA ASN A 58 6.80 -26.38 -13.28
C ASN A 58 7.27 -26.32 -14.75
N ASN A 59 7.55 -25.14 -15.29
CA ASN A 59 7.87 -24.98 -16.72
C ASN A 59 9.32 -24.56 -16.98
N LEU A 60 10.02 -24.02 -15.98
CA LEU A 60 11.41 -23.58 -16.09
C LEU A 60 12.27 -24.25 -15.01
N ARG A 61 13.45 -24.75 -15.38
CA ARG A 61 14.43 -25.22 -14.42
C ARG A 61 15.03 -24.04 -13.66
N LEU A 62 15.49 -24.28 -12.43
CA LEU A 62 16.20 -23.25 -11.66
C LEU A 62 17.41 -22.72 -12.47
N GLY A 63 17.50 -21.40 -12.62
CA GLY A 63 18.51 -20.72 -13.44
C GLY A 63 18.21 -20.64 -14.93
N GLU A 64 17.10 -21.21 -15.40
CA GLU A 64 16.69 -21.14 -16.80
C GLU A 64 16.13 -19.75 -17.15
N VAL A 65 16.34 -19.35 -18.41
CA VAL A 65 15.90 -18.07 -18.98
C VAL A 65 14.95 -18.35 -20.13
N TRP A 66 13.80 -17.67 -20.12
CA TRP A 66 12.80 -17.75 -21.17
C TRP A 66 12.42 -16.35 -21.66
N ALA A 67 12.51 -16.14 -22.97
CA ALA A 67 12.14 -14.91 -23.65
C ALA A 67 10.95 -15.16 -24.58
N PRO A 68 9.70 -15.14 -24.07
CA PRO A 68 8.51 -15.42 -24.89
C PRO A 68 8.25 -14.37 -25.97
N PHE A 69 8.79 -13.16 -25.81
CA PHE A 69 8.54 -12.02 -26.69
C PHE A 69 9.87 -11.54 -27.29
N PRO A 70 10.26 -12.02 -28.49
CA PRO A 70 11.56 -11.66 -29.09
C PRO A 70 11.79 -10.15 -29.22
N SER A 71 10.74 -9.39 -29.55
CA SER A 71 10.81 -7.93 -29.65
C SER A 71 11.10 -7.20 -28.32
N LEU A 72 10.84 -7.85 -27.18
CA LEU A 72 11.08 -7.30 -25.84
C LEU A 72 12.30 -7.92 -25.17
N GLU A 73 12.96 -8.91 -25.80
CA GLU A 73 14.09 -9.63 -25.21
C GLU A 73 15.20 -8.73 -24.64
N PRO A 74 15.56 -7.59 -25.26
CA PRO A 74 16.55 -6.67 -24.68
C PRO A 74 16.13 -6.06 -23.32
N PHE A 75 14.83 -5.97 -23.06
CA PHE A 75 14.26 -5.26 -21.90
C PHE A 75 13.61 -6.20 -20.88
N PHE A 76 13.06 -7.32 -21.33
CA PHE A 76 12.23 -8.20 -20.52
C PHE A 76 12.53 -9.66 -20.82
N ARG A 77 12.89 -10.38 -19.77
CA ARG A 77 13.12 -11.83 -19.78
C ARG A 77 12.56 -12.44 -18.51
N ILE A 78 12.09 -13.67 -18.63
CA ILE A 78 11.62 -14.46 -17.50
C ILE A 78 12.75 -15.37 -17.07
N PHE A 79 13.05 -15.39 -15.76
CA PHE A 79 14.06 -16.25 -15.17
C PHE A 79 13.40 -17.13 -14.10
N HIS A 80 14.02 -18.23 -13.71
CA HIS A 80 13.62 -18.92 -12.48
C HIS A 80 14.74 -18.78 -11.46
N VAL A 81 14.54 -17.95 -10.44
CA VAL A 81 15.50 -17.71 -9.35
C VAL A 81 14.87 -17.99 -8.00
N SER A 82 15.59 -18.71 -7.15
CA SER A 82 15.23 -18.94 -5.75
C SER A 82 15.83 -17.85 -4.85
N ASN A 83 15.01 -17.12 -4.12
CA ASN A 83 15.44 -16.05 -3.23
C ASN A 83 15.23 -16.43 -1.76
N THR A 84 16.34 -16.66 -1.05
CA THR A 84 16.38 -17.01 0.38
C THR A 84 16.52 -15.79 1.31
N GLY A 85 16.68 -14.57 0.76
CA GLY A 85 16.88 -13.32 1.49
C GLY A 85 15.93 -12.21 1.06
N ALA A 86 16.40 -10.95 1.10
CA ALA A 86 15.80 -9.84 0.35
C ALA A 86 16.32 -9.83 -1.09
N ALA A 87 15.65 -9.08 -1.96
CA ALA A 87 16.18 -8.75 -3.28
C ALA A 87 17.65 -8.28 -3.18
N PHE A 88 18.47 -8.66 -4.16
CA PHE A 88 19.90 -8.28 -4.29
C PHE A 88 20.86 -8.81 -3.21
N GLY A 89 20.51 -9.87 -2.48
CA GLY A 89 21.42 -10.51 -1.51
C GLY A 89 21.60 -9.72 -0.21
N LEU A 90 20.77 -8.70 0.03
CA LEU A 90 20.68 -8.03 1.31
C LEU A 90 20.07 -9.01 2.34
N LEU A 91 20.73 -9.15 3.50
CA LEU A 91 20.33 -10.05 4.59
C LEU A 91 20.19 -11.53 4.15
N PRO A 92 21.32 -12.22 3.88
CA PRO A 92 21.31 -13.69 3.77
C PRO A 92 20.64 -14.28 5.02
N SER A 93 19.69 -15.19 4.84
CA SER A 93 18.89 -15.79 5.93
C SER A 93 17.90 -14.85 6.62
N GLY A 94 17.63 -13.66 6.06
CA GLY A 94 16.65 -12.68 6.56
C GLY A 94 15.19 -13.08 6.39
N GLY A 95 14.89 -14.27 5.86
CA GLY A 95 13.52 -14.74 5.59
C GLY A 95 12.57 -14.59 6.79
N VAL A 96 13.05 -14.92 8.00
CA VAL A 96 12.30 -14.73 9.26
C VAL A 96 11.95 -13.26 9.51
N ILE A 97 12.91 -12.36 9.31
CA ILE A 97 12.71 -10.91 9.47
C ILE A 97 11.65 -10.41 8.49
N PHE A 98 11.71 -10.84 7.22
CA PHE A 98 10.70 -10.47 6.22
C PHE A 98 9.31 -11.02 6.56
N GLY A 99 9.22 -12.22 7.12
CA GLY A 99 7.96 -12.77 7.62
C GLY A 99 7.36 -11.95 8.75
N VAL A 100 8.17 -11.64 9.77
CA VAL A 100 7.74 -10.80 10.90
C VAL A 100 7.29 -9.41 10.41
N LEU A 101 8.05 -8.79 9.51
CA LEU A 101 7.67 -7.52 8.90
C LEU A 101 6.36 -7.61 8.10
N ALA A 102 6.16 -8.68 7.32
CA ALA A 102 4.93 -8.89 6.57
C ALA A 102 3.70 -9.06 7.49
N VAL A 103 3.86 -9.71 8.66
CA VAL A 103 2.81 -9.80 9.67
C VAL A 103 2.52 -8.43 10.29
N ILE A 104 3.55 -7.69 10.72
CA ILE A 104 3.39 -6.37 11.35
C ILE A 104 2.73 -5.39 10.37
N VAL A 105 3.29 -5.26 9.16
CA VAL A 105 2.75 -4.38 8.10
C VAL A 105 1.33 -4.81 7.75
N GLY A 106 1.05 -6.11 7.63
CA GLY A 106 -0.28 -6.62 7.35
C GLY A 106 -1.29 -6.25 8.43
N ALA A 107 -0.94 -6.41 9.70
CA ALA A 107 -1.79 -6.00 10.82
C ALA A 107 -2.04 -4.49 10.82
N THR A 108 -1.01 -3.67 10.58
CA THR A 108 -1.13 -2.22 10.46
C THR A 108 -2.04 -1.82 9.29
N ILE A 109 -1.90 -2.45 8.12
CA ILE A 109 -2.74 -2.19 6.94
C ILE A 109 -4.21 -2.53 7.23
N ILE A 110 -4.47 -3.70 7.83
CA ILE A 110 -5.83 -4.13 8.17
C ILE A 110 -6.45 -3.16 9.17
N TYR A 111 -5.71 -2.81 10.23
CA TYR A 111 -6.14 -1.83 11.22
C TYR A 111 -6.46 -0.48 10.58
N TYR A 112 -5.56 0.04 9.74
CA TYR A 112 -5.73 1.34 9.10
C TYR A 112 -6.91 1.35 8.13
N ASN A 113 -7.20 0.24 7.43
CA ASN A 113 -8.37 0.15 6.55
C ASN A 113 -9.70 0.39 7.29
N HIS A 114 -9.76 0.08 8.60
CA HIS A 114 -10.93 0.36 9.43
C HIS A 114 -11.10 1.85 9.77
N THR A 115 -10.00 2.62 9.77
CA THR A 115 -10.02 4.07 10.07
C THR A 115 -10.20 4.92 8.81
N LEU A 116 -10.04 4.32 7.62
CA LEU A 116 -10.19 5.03 6.35
C LEU A 116 -11.64 5.50 6.10
N PRO A 117 -11.84 6.78 5.76
CA PRO A 117 -13.15 7.33 5.47
C PRO A 117 -13.70 6.87 4.11
N ASN A 118 -14.95 7.23 3.86
CA ASN A 118 -15.60 7.05 2.56
C ASN A 118 -14.81 7.80 1.45
N GLY A 119 -14.83 7.27 0.23
CA GLY A 119 -14.18 7.88 -0.95
C GLY A 119 -12.73 7.45 -1.17
N GLN A 120 -12.09 6.74 -0.24
CA GLN A 120 -10.69 6.32 -0.36
C GLN A 120 -10.48 4.96 -1.09
N LEU A 121 -11.24 4.70 -2.14
CA LEU A 121 -11.15 3.42 -2.89
C LEU A 121 -9.75 3.19 -3.47
N GLY A 122 -9.15 4.20 -4.11
CA GLY A 122 -7.81 4.07 -4.69
C GLY A 122 -6.75 3.72 -3.66
N PHE A 123 -6.82 4.32 -2.47
CA PHE A 123 -5.89 4.02 -1.39
C PHE A 123 -6.05 2.57 -0.89
N ARG A 124 -7.28 2.06 -0.78
CA ARG A 124 -7.54 0.65 -0.43
C ARG A 124 -7.00 -0.33 -1.46
N VAL A 125 -7.05 0.02 -2.75
CA VAL A 125 -6.45 -0.78 -3.81
C VAL A 125 -4.94 -0.86 -3.59
N VAL A 126 -4.26 0.27 -3.39
CA VAL A 126 -2.81 0.29 -3.11
C VAL A 126 -2.46 -0.54 -1.88
N LEU A 127 -3.21 -0.40 -0.78
CA LEU A 127 -3.02 -1.21 0.42
C LEU A 127 -3.20 -2.72 0.15
N GLY A 128 -4.20 -3.10 -0.65
CA GLY A 128 -4.43 -4.49 -1.03
C GLY A 128 -3.33 -5.06 -1.91
N LEU A 129 -2.77 -4.26 -2.83
CA LEU A 129 -1.61 -4.64 -3.64
C LEU A 129 -0.38 -4.90 -2.75
N LEU A 130 -0.10 -3.98 -1.81
CA LEU A 130 1.00 -4.11 -0.85
C LEU A 130 0.84 -5.37 0.03
N LEU A 131 -0.36 -5.57 0.57
CA LEU A 131 -0.66 -6.72 1.42
C LEU A 131 -0.54 -8.05 0.65
N GLY A 132 -1.11 -8.12 -0.55
CA GLY A 132 -1.05 -9.30 -1.41
C GLY A 132 0.38 -9.69 -1.77
N GLY A 133 1.20 -8.72 -2.18
CA GLY A 133 2.61 -8.98 -2.50
C GLY A 133 3.44 -9.40 -1.28
N ALA A 134 3.25 -8.74 -0.13
CA ALA A 134 3.96 -9.10 1.09
C ALA A 134 3.59 -10.51 1.57
N TRP A 135 2.29 -10.85 1.56
CA TRP A 135 1.82 -12.16 2.00
C TRP A 135 2.13 -13.29 1.03
N GLY A 136 2.13 -13.07 -0.29
CA GLY A 136 2.54 -14.10 -1.26
C GLY A 136 4.00 -14.54 -1.03
N ASN A 137 4.86 -13.55 -0.82
CA ASN A 137 6.26 -13.77 -0.46
C ASN A 137 6.46 -14.39 0.94
N MET A 138 5.51 -14.20 1.86
CA MET A 138 5.53 -14.87 3.16
C MET A 138 5.07 -16.33 3.02
N ILE A 139 4.04 -16.60 2.23
CA ILE A 139 3.51 -17.95 1.98
C ILE A 139 4.60 -18.86 1.39
N ASP A 140 5.36 -18.40 0.39
CA ASP A 140 6.41 -19.25 -0.18
C ASP A 140 7.48 -19.62 0.85
N ARG A 141 7.86 -18.66 1.71
CA ARG A 141 8.91 -18.84 2.73
C ARG A 141 8.50 -19.75 3.87
N PHE A 142 7.27 -19.63 4.39
CA PHE A 142 6.87 -20.32 5.62
C PHE A 142 5.91 -21.49 5.40
N VAL A 143 5.23 -21.55 4.25
CA VAL A 143 4.18 -22.54 4.00
C VAL A 143 4.52 -23.48 2.85
N ARG A 144 5.12 -22.98 1.74
CA ARG A 144 5.35 -23.80 0.53
C ARG A 144 6.75 -24.41 0.44
N ILE A 145 7.77 -23.60 0.14
CA ILE A 145 9.06 -24.08 -0.42
C ILE A 145 10.30 -23.52 0.29
N GLY A 146 10.14 -22.66 1.30
CA GLY A 146 11.25 -22.18 2.13
C GLY A 146 12.03 -20.99 1.55
N HIS A 147 11.66 -20.53 0.36
CA HIS A 147 12.28 -19.41 -0.35
C HIS A 147 11.25 -18.76 -1.28
N VAL A 148 11.51 -17.57 -1.80
CA VAL A 148 10.62 -16.91 -2.78
C VAL A 148 11.06 -17.26 -4.19
N THR A 149 10.10 -17.58 -5.06
CA THR A 149 10.33 -17.73 -6.50
C THR A 149 10.28 -16.35 -7.16
N ASP A 150 11.44 -15.85 -7.61
CA ASP A 150 11.57 -14.61 -8.37
C ASP A 150 11.75 -14.93 -9.85
N PHE A 151 11.05 -14.19 -10.73
CA PHE A 151 11.03 -14.52 -12.16
C PHE A 151 10.99 -13.38 -13.16
N PHE A 152 10.84 -12.14 -12.71
CA PHE A 152 10.95 -10.98 -13.60
C PHE A 152 12.33 -10.35 -13.51
N PHE A 153 12.97 -10.15 -14.66
CA PHE A 153 14.23 -9.44 -14.74
C PHE A 153 14.17 -8.39 -15.86
N PHE A 154 14.47 -7.14 -15.50
CA PHE A 154 14.53 -6.01 -16.41
C PHE A 154 15.97 -5.50 -16.52
N PHE A 155 16.46 -5.29 -17.73
CA PHE A 155 17.76 -4.67 -18.00
C PHE A 155 17.58 -3.18 -18.35
N SER A 156 18.62 -2.37 -18.13
CA SER A 156 18.82 -1.04 -18.72
C SER A 156 20.17 -0.97 -19.41
#